data_AF-A0A966S541-F1
#
_entry.id   AF-A0A966S541-F1
#
_cell.length_a   1.000
_cell.length_b   1.000
_cell.length_c   1.000
_cell.angle_alpha   90.00
_cell.angle_beta   90.00
_cell.angle_gamma   90.00
#
_symmetry.space_group_name_H-M   'P 1'
#
loop_
_entity.id
_entity.type
_entity.pdbx_description
1 polymer ?
#
loop_
_entity_poly.entity_id
_entity_poly.type
_entity_poly.pdbx_seq_one_letter_code
_entity_poly.pdbx_strand_id
1 'polypeptide(L)'
;MTTAVIPTTLIEELKSFFKKNRKPDLITSYLFFLEKKHHLNPVIFLKEKRIYKSKEELIHFLEKQGKLWRETEIKIQIGEPEVNTHTKKIYICPFSGKVFGDNTHANPQDAIYDWVSTCRENTERVDGQRVKRFFVSEDPEVIKNYIKPQKVALKKTVFSSAVTGKLFANKQTVVEDFVQHMLKSIPLAEVPSQNRYEIQEDFLKFIEEHLKETQISSFVEAMSQYPEFSKYVASWLEEGEQEDAAEG
;
A
#
# COMPACT_ATOMS: atom_id res chain seq x y z
N MET A 1 40.27 -14.64 -20.07
CA MET A 1 39.96 -14.91 -18.65
C MET A 1 39.79 -13.57 -17.97
N THR A 2 38.55 -13.15 -17.73
CA THR A 2 38.26 -11.92 -16.96
C THR A 2 38.06 -12.35 -15.51
N THR A 3 39.10 -12.20 -14.70
CA THR A 3 39.03 -12.40 -13.26
C THR A 3 37.99 -11.44 -12.67
N ALA A 4 36.99 -11.99 -11.97
CA ALA A 4 36.01 -11.18 -11.26
C ALA A 4 36.70 -10.43 -10.12
N VAL A 5 37.01 -9.15 -10.32
CA VAL A 5 37.56 -8.30 -9.25
C VAL A 5 36.45 -8.04 -8.24
N ILE A 6 36.64 -8.49 -7.00
CA ILE A 6 35.71 -8.25 -5.89
C ILE A 6 36.06 -6.90 -5.25
N PRO A 7 35.17 -5.90 -5.28
CA PRO A 7 35.36 -4.62 -4.60
C PRO A 7 35.61 -4.81 -3.10
N THR A 8 36.50 -4.00 -2.52
CA THR A 8 36.87 -4.11 -1.10
C THR A 8 35.69 -3.92 -0.14
N THR A 9 34.70 -3.11 -0.51
CA THR A 9 33.46 -2.95 0.27
C THR A 9 32.63 -4.24 0.34
N LEU A 10 32.62 -5.04 -0.73
CA LEU A 10 31.90 -6.32 -0.79
C LEU A 10 32.58 -7.40 0.04
N ILE A 11 33.91 -7.32 0.22
CA ILE A 11 34.67 -8.26 1.06
C ILE A 11 34.21 -8.18 2.51
N GLU A 12 34.02 -6.96 3.04
CA GLU A 12 33.54 -6.78 4.42
C GLU A 12 32.12 -7.32 4.60
N GLU A 13 31.24 -7.10 3.62
CA GLU A 13 29.87 -7.62 3.61
C GLU A 13 29.85 -9.16 3.55
N LEU A 14 30.67 -9.77 2.68
CA LEU A 14 30.83 -11.22 2.58
C LEU A 14 31.36 -11.83 3.88
N LYS A 15 32.34 -11.17 4.51
CA LYS A 15 32.88 -11.58 5.80
C LYS A 15 31.83 -11.53 6.91
N SER A 16 30.98 -10.49 6.92
CA SER A 16 29.85 -10.39 7.83
C SER A 16 28.83 -11.50 7.59
N PHE A 17 28.53 -11.79 6.32
CA PHE A 17 27.62 -12.86 5.91
C PHE A 17 28.13 -14.25 6.35
N PHE A 18 29.39 -14.60 6.08
CA PHE A 18 29.97 -15.89 6.48
C PHE A 18 30.19 -16.06 7.99
N LYS A 19 30.28 -14.96 8.75
CA LYS A 19 30.28 -15.03 10.22
C LYS A 19 28.90 -15.33 10.79
N LYS A 20 27.84 -14.80 10.16
CA LYS A 20 26.45 -15.03 10.58
C LYS A 20 25.97 -16.43 10.17
N ASN A 21 26.39 -16.91 9.01
CA ASN A 21 26.03 -18.22 8.49
C ASN A 21 27.14 -19.24 8.80
N ARG A 22 26.88 -20.18 9.73
CA ARG A 22 27.90 -21.13 10.21
C ARG A 22 28.46 -22.07 9.13
N LYS A 23 27.67 -22.38 8.10
CA LYS A 23 28.04 -23.21 6.94
C LYS A 23 27.29 -22.67 5.71
N PRO A 24 27.81 -21.61 5.07
CA PRO A 24 27.19 -21.06 3.88
C PRO A 24 27.59 -21.95 2.68
N ASP A 25 26.62 -22.47 1.94
CA ASP A 25 26.87 -23.23 0.71
C ASP A 25 27.34 -22.32 -0.42
N LEU A 26 27.97 -22.89 -1.45
CA LEU A 26 28.53 -22.14 -2.57
C LEU A 26 27.47 -21.30 -3.29
N ILE A 27 26.30 -21.88 -3.56
CA ILE A 27 25.24 -21.23 -4.33
C ILE A 27 24.65 -20.05 -3.54
N THR A 28 24.29 -20.22 -2.28
CA THR A 28 23.79 -19.14 -1.41
C THR A 28 24.83 -18.03 -1.26
N SER A 29 26.10 -18.39 -1.11
CA SER A 29 27.21 -17.43 -1.04
C SER A 29 27.36 -16.61 -2.32
N TYR A 30 27.25 -17.29 -3.46
CA TYR A 30 27.32 -16.67 -4.77
C TYR A 30 26.11 -15.78 -5.06
N LEU A 31 24.90 -16.23 -4.71
CA LEU A 31 23.67 -15.43 -4.82
C LEU A 31 23.73 -14.19 -3.93
N PHE A 32 24.26 -14.28 -2.71
CA PHE A 32 24.50 -13.11 -1.87
C PHE A 32 25.49 -12.12 -2.52
N PHE A 33 26.59 -12.62 -3.08
CA PHE A 33 27.53 -11.79 -3.83
C PHE A 33 26.87 -11.09 -5.02
N LEU A 34 26.06 -11.80 -5.81
CA LEU A 34 25.33 -11.23 -6.94
C LEU A 34 24.33 -10.15 -6.50
N GLU A 35 23.61 -10.41 -5.41
CA GLU A 35 22.66 -9.45 -4.83
C GLU A 35 23.34 -8.11 -4.58
N LYS A 36 24.50 -8.14 -3.93
CA LYS A 36 25.23 -6.92 -3.57
C LYS A 36 25.95 -6.29 -4.77
N LYS A 37 26.57 -7.10 -5.63
CA LYS A 37 27.26 -6.64 -6.85
C LYS A 37 26.33 -5.92 -7.82
N HIS A 38 25.09 -6.40 -7.96
CA HIS A 38 24.12 -5.84 -8.91
C HIS A 38 23.03 -5.00 -8.23
N HIS A 39 23.16 -4.70 -6.93
CA HIS A 39 22.19 -3.95 -6.13
C HIS A 39 20.74 -4.48 -6.26
N LEU A 40 20.61 -5.80 -6.28
CA LEU A 40 19.33 -6.48 -6.42
C LEU A 40 18.57 -6.40 -5.11
N ASN A 41 17.28 -6.09 -5.19
CA ASN A 41 16.39 -6.05 -4.02
C ASN A 41 15.11 -6.81 -4.37
N PRO A 42 15.16 -8.15 -4.46
CA PRO A 42 14.03 -8.93 -4.90
C PRO A 42 12.82 -8.73 -4.00
N VAL A 43 11.65 -8.59 -4.61
CA VAL A 43 10.38 -8.41 -3.90
C VAL A 43 9.33 -9.40 -4.38
N ILE A 44 8.63 -9.99 -3.43
CA ILE A 44 7.44 -10.79 -3.69
C ILE A 44 6.24 -9.87 -3.76
N PHE A 45 5.52 -9.91 -4.88
CA PHE A 45 4.18 -9.34 -4.97
C PHE A 45 3.15 -10.38 -4.52
N LEU A 46 2.59 -10.20 -3.32
CA LEU A 46 1.75 -11.19 -2.66
C LEU A 46 0.47 -11.53 -3.43
N LYS A 47 -0.11 -10.55 -4.15
CA LYS A 47 -1.38 -10.73 -4.87
C LYS A 47 -1.23 -11.59 -6.12
N GLU A 48 -0.17 -11.37 -6.90
CA GLU A 48 0.12 -12.13 -8.13
C GLU A 48 0.95 -13.38 -7.85
N LYS A 49 1.44 -13.55 -6.62
CA LYS A 49 2.40 -14.60 -6.24
C LYS A 49 3.61 -14.65 -7.19
N ARG A 50 4.15 -13.47 -7.49
CA ARG A 50 5.29 -13.34 -8.40
C ARG A 50 6.45 -12.58 -7.75
N ILE A 51 7.68 -13.00 -8.04
CA ILE A 51 8.93 -12.40 -7.57
C ILE A 51 9.48 -11.51 -8.68
N TYR A 52 9.75 -10.26 -8.32
CA TYR A 52 10.32 -9.25 -9.20
C TYR A 52 11.74 -8.88 -8.73
N LYS A 53 12.57 -8.43 -9.67
CA LYS A 53 13.98 -8.06 -9.40
C LYS A 53 14.12 -6.90 -8.43
N SER A 54 13.24 -5.90 -8.52
CA SER A 54 13.18 -4.76 -7.61
C SER A 54 11.76 -4.20 -7.47
N LYS A 55 11.54 -3.42 -6.40
CA LYS A 55 10.27 -2.71 -6.19
C LYS A 55 10.04 -1.63 -7.25
N GLU A 56 11.10 -0.95 -7.70
CA GLU A 56 11.01 0.11 -8.70
C GLU A 56 10.57 -0.45 -10.05
N GLU A 57 11.12 -1.60 -10.45
CA GLU A 57 10.77 -2.26 -11.71
C GLU A 57 9.30 -2.73 -11.69
N LEU A 58 8.87 -3.31 -10.58
CA LEU A 58 7.47 -3.70 -10.39
C LEU A 58 6.52 -2.51 -10.44
N ILE A 59 6.84 -1.41 -9.75
CA ILE A 59 6.02 -0.18 -9.78
C ILE A 59 5.92 0.33 -11.21
N HIS A 60 7.05 0.46 -11.91
CA HIS A 60 7.08 0.94 -13.29
C HIS A 60 6.26 0.04 -14.23
N PHE A 61 6.37 -1.27 -14.07
CA PHE A 61 5.60 -2.26 -14.84
C PHE A 61 4.09 -2.11 -14.60
N LEU A 62 3.65 -2.00 -13.34
CA LEU A 62 2.24 -1.84 -12.98
C LEU A 62 1.67 -0.49 -13.40
N GLU A 63 2.46 0.59 -13.34
CA GLU A 63 2.07 1.91 -13.83
C GLU A 63 1.88 1.92 -15.34
N LYS A 64 2.81 1.31 -16.10
CA LYS A 64 2.70 1.19 -17.57
C LYS A 64 1.46 0.41 -17.99
N GLN A 65 1.01 -0.53 -17.17
CA GLN A 65 -0.23 -1.30 -17.42
C GLN A 65 -1.50 -0.65 -16.86
N GLY A 66 -1.40 0.48 -16.16
CA GLY A 66 -2.55 1.10 -15.48
C GLY A 66 -3.17 0.20 -14.38
N LYS A 67 -2.37 -0.71 -13.81
CA LYS A 67 -2.80 -1.68 -12.78
C LYS A 67 -2.43 -1.27 -11.36
N LEU A 68 -1.69 -0.18 -11.19
CA LEU A 68 -1.32 0.32 -9.86
C LEU A 68 -2.43 1.20 -9.27
N TRP A 69 -2.85 2.22 -10.00
CA TRP A 69 -3.86 3.18 -9.57
C TRP A 69 -4.76 3.64 -10.72
N ARG A 70 -5.93 4.18 -10.38
CA ARG A 70 -6.85 4.84 -11.32
C ARG A 70 -7.25 6.19 -10.77
N GLU A 71 -7.26 7.20 -11.63
CA GLU A 71 -7.84 8.49 -11.29
C GLU A 71 -9.36 8.37 -11.26
N THR A 72 -10.00 8.86 -10.20
CA THR A 72 -11.43 8.69 -9.97
C THR A 72 -12.01 10.01 -9.46
N GLU A 73 -13.07 10.50 -10.10
CA GLU A 73 -13.80 11.67 -9.62
C GLU A 73 -14.91 11.22 -8.66
N ILE A 74 -14.84 11.65 -7.41
CA ILE A 74 -15.92 11.46 -6.44
C ILE A 74 -16.81 12.68 -6.39
N LYS A 75 -18.13 12.44 -6.41
CA LYS A 75 -19.15 13.48 -6.20
C LYS A 75 -19.56 13.47 -4.75
N ILE A 76 -19.16 14.50 -4.01
CA ILE A 76 -19.60 14.71 -2.63
C ILE A 76 -20.90 15.48 -2.69
N GLN A 77 -22.01 14.78 -2.48
CA GLN A 77 -23.30 15.43 -2.27
C GLN A 77 -23.28 16.06 -0.88
N ILE A 78 -23.45 17.38 -0.86
CA ILE A 78 -23.76 18.08 0.38
C ILE A 78 -25.26 17.92 0.56
N GLY A 79 -25.69 17.47 1.74
CA GLY A 79 -27.07 17.04 2.01
C GLY A 79 -28.13 18.03 1.55
N GLU A 80 -29.35 17.51 1.38
CA GLU A 80 -30.49 18.31 0.95
C GLU A 80 -30.72 19.51 1.88
N PRO A 81 -31.09 20.68 1.35
CA PRO A 81 -31.37 21.85 2.17
C PRO A 81 -32.58 21.57 3.07
N GLU A 82 -32.53 22.04 4.33
CA GLU A 82 -33.60 21.83 5.33
C GLU A 82 -34.93 22.52 4.95
N VAL A 83 -34.87 23.51 4.06
CA VAL A 83 -36.00 24.25 3.47
C VAL A 83 -35.72 24.45 1.98
N ASN A 84 -36.68 24.12 1.12
CA ASN A 84 -36.57 24.22 -0.34
C ASN A 84 -37.78 24.96 -0.94
N THR A 85 -37.82 25.10 -2.26
CA THR A 85 -38.89 25.81 -2.98
C THR A 85 -40.26 25.13 -2.90
N HIS A 86 -40.32 23.87 -2.49
CA HIS A 86 -41.55 23.10 -2.34
C HIS A 86 -42.04 23.06 -0.88
N THR A 87 -41.28 23.62 0.07
CA THR A 87 -41.67 23.71 1.48
C THR A 87 -42.86 24.65 1.62
N LYS A 88 -43.95 24.16 2.21
CA LYS A 88 -45.18 24.95 2.45
C LYS A 88 -45.29 25.39 3.89
N LYS A 89 -44.60 24.71 4.79
CA LYS A 89 -44.66 24.95 6.22
C LYS A 89 -43.28 24.75 6.82
N ILE A 90 -42.87 25.67 7.67
CA ILE A 90 -41.61 25.60 8.41
C ILE A 90 -41.85 25.56 9.91
N TYR A 91 -40.94 24.87 10.59
CA TYR A 91 -40.88 24.78 12.04
C TYR A 91 -39.55 25.35 12.50
N ILE A 92 -39.58 26.34 13.38
CA ILE A 92 -38.39 27.06 13.84
C ILE A 92 -38.18 26.74 15.32
N CYS A 93 -36.99 26.26 15.65
CA CYS A 93 -36.56 26.06 17.03
C CYS A 93 -36.31 27.44 17.69
N PRO A 94 -37.02 27.79 18.78
CA PRO A 94 -36.87 29.11 19.41
C PRO A 94 -35.53 29.29 20.15
N PHE A 95 -34.82 28.19 20.42
CA PHE A 95 -33.55 28.22 21.14
C PHE A 95 -32.37 28.39 20.20
N SER A 96 -32.32 27.61 19.12
CA SER A 96 -31.19 27.55 18.19
C SER A 96 -31.41 28.29 16.87
N GLY A 97 -32.64 28.73 16.61
CA GLY A 97 -33.02 29.29 15.31
C GLY A 97 -32.98 28.29 14.15
N LYS A 98 -32.73 26.99 14.41
CA LYS A 98 -32.74 25.94 13.38
C LYS A 98 -34.15 25.78 12.80
N VAL A 99 -34.25 25.62 11.48
CA VAL A 99 -35.51 25.58 10.73
C VAL A 99 -35.67 24.24 10.03
N PHE A 100 -36.87 23.66 10.10
CA PHE A 100 -37.23 22.40 9.48
C PHE A 100 -38.40 22.60 8.52
N GLY A 101 -38.27 22.16 7.28
CA GLY A 101 -39.36 22.12 6.31
C GLY A 101 -40.29 20.93 6.52
N ASP A 102 -41.54 21.07 6.10
CA ASP A 102 -42.55 20.01 6.12
C ASP A 102 -42.30 18.87 5.14
N ASN A 103 -41.42 19.09 4.17
CA ASN A 103 -41.17 18.18 3.05
C ASN A 103 -39.76 17.57 3.01
N THR A 104 -38.91 17.86 4.00
CA THR A 104 -37.51 17.37 4.04
C THR A 104 -37.32 16.13 4.91
N HIS A 105 -38.34 15.74 5.69
CA HIS A 105 -38.35 14.53 6.50
C HIS A 105 -39.67 13.77 6.32
N ALA A 106 -39.63 12.43 6.42
CA ALA A 106 -40.83 11.59 6.31
C ALA A 106 -41.89 11.93 7.39
N ASN A 107 -41.44 12.28 8.60
CA ASN A 107 -42.25 12.92 9.63
C ASN A 107 -41.49 14.12 10.23
N PRO A 108 -41.82 15.36 9.83
CA PRO A 108 -41.13 16.57 10.30
C PRO A 108 -41.17 16.76 11.81
N GLN A 109 -42.27 16.37 12.46
CA GLN A 109 -42.43 16.54 13.90
C GLN A 109 -41.44 15.69 14.69
N ASP A 110 -41.27 14.42 14.30
CA ASP A 110 -40.32 13.50 14.95
C ASP A 110 -38.87 14.00 14.79
N ALA A 111 -38.51 14.47 13.60
CA ALA A 111 -37.18 15.05 13.36
C ALA A 111 -36.90 16.28 14.25
N ILE A 112 -37.92 17.11 14.49
CA ILE A 112 -37.84 18.25 15.42
C ILE A 112 -37.70 17.76 16.86
N TYR A 113 -38.49 16.76 17.27
CA TYR A 113 -38.44 16.21 18.63
C TYR A 113 -37.06 15.59 18.94
N ASP A 114 -36.49 14.83 18.00
CA ASP A 114 -35.16 14.24 18.11
C ASP A 114 -34.08 15.33 18.21
N TRP A 115 -34.18 16.37 17.40
CA TRP A 115 -33.26 17.51 17.48
C TRP A 115 -33.34 18.24 18.82
N VAL A 116 -34.55 18.55 19.30
CA VAL A 116 -34.75 19.28 20.56
C VAL A 116 -34.24 18.47 21.75
N SER A 117 -34.32 17.13 21.69
CA SER A 117 -33.77 16.26 22.73
C SER A 117 -32.24 16.37 22.86
N THR A 118 -31.53 16.59 21.75
CA THR A 118 -30.06 16.67 21.67
C THR A 118 -29.52 18.11 21.67
N CYS A 119 -30.37 19.12 21.47
CA CYS A 119 -30.01 20.53 21.40
C CYS A 119 -29.36 21.06 22.69
N ARG A 120 -28.09 21.46 22.62
CA ARG A 120 -27.33 21.98 23.77
C ARG A 120 -27.83 23.34 24.27
N GLU A 121 -28.41 24.15 23.38
CA GLU A 121 -28.91 25.49 23.68
C GLU A 121 -30.30 25.48 24.35
N ASN A 122 -30.98 24.32 24.38
CA ASN A 122 -32.21 24.16 25.14
C ASN A 122 -31.91 23.85 26.62
N THR A 123 -31.95 24.90 27.44
CA THR A 123 -31.77 24.86 28.89
C THR A 123 -33.09 24.75 29.66
N GLU A 124 -34.23 24.96 29.01
CA GLU A 124 -35.54 24.90 29.64
C GLU A 124 -36.00 23.44 29.84
N ARG A 125 -36.41 23.13 31.08
CA ARG A 125 -36.94 21.80 31.44
C ARG A 125 -38.29 21.91 32.14
N VAL A 126 -39.20 21.01 31.79
CA VAL A 126 -40.48 20.79 32.47
C VAL A 126 -40.53 19.32 32.85
N ASP A 127 -40.80 19.03 34.13
CA ASP A 127 -40.82 17.66 34.70
C ASP A 127 -39.55 16.83 34.39
N GLY A 128 -38.39 17.50 34.40
CA GLY A 128 -37.09 16.88 34.12
C GLY A 128 -36.79 16.64 32.63
N GLN A 129 -37.75 16.85 31.73
CA GLN A 129 -37.57 16.72 30.28
C GLN A 129 -37.36 18.09 29.62
N ARG A 130 -36.60 18.12 28.52
CA ARG A 130 -36.40 19.35 27.72
C ARG A 130 -37.71 19.82 27.11
N VAL A 131 -37.99 21.12 27.18
CA VAL A 131 -39.23 21.70 26.64
C VAL A 131 -39.26 21.54 25.13
N LYS A 132 -40.37 20.98 24.63
CA LYS A 132 -40.61 20.70 23.21
C LYS A 132 -41.51 21.76 22.58
N ARG A 133 -41.01 22.99 22.44
CA ARG A 133 -41.71 24.12 21.79
C ARG A 133 -41.06 24.50 20.46
N PHE A 134 -41.88 24.92 19.49
CA PHE A 134 -41.43 25.37 18.18
C PHE A 134 -42.37 26.47 17.66
N PHE A 135 -41.82 27.42 16.90
CA PHE A 135 -42.63 28.33 16.10
C PHE A 135 -42.99 27.65 14.78
N VAL A 136 -44.21 27.87 14.33
CA VAL A 136 -44.72 27.35 13.07
C VAL A 136 -45.06 28.52 12.18
N SER A 137 -44.57 28.51 10.94
CA SER A 137 -44.95 29.49 9.93
C SER A 137 -45.35 28.80 8.63
N GLU A 138 -46.47 29.25 8.07
CA GLU A 138 -46.98 28.88 6.74
C GLU A 138 -46.91 30.10 5.79
N ASP A 139 -46.33 31.21 6.25
CA ASP A 139 -46.19 32.44 5.48
C ASP A 139 -45.11 32.29 4.38
N PRO A 140 -45.47 32.39 3.09
CA PRO A 140 -44.53 32.26 1.98
C PRO A 140 -43.38 33.26 2.01
N GLU A 141 -43.57 34.47 2.56
CA GLU A 141 -42.51 35.48 2.64
C GLU A 141 -41.47 35.11 3.69
N VAL A 142 -41.93 34.59 4.83
CA VAL A 142 -41.05 34.07 5.89
C VAL A 142 -40.29 32.84 5.38
N ILE A 143 -40.96 31.91 4.70
CA ILE A 143 -40.34 30.69 4.15
C ILE A 143 -39.23 31.01 3.15
N LYS A 144 -39.44 31.98 2.26
CA LYS A 144 -38.44 32.42 1.27
C LYS A 144 -37.12 32.85 1.90
N ASN A 145 -37.17 33.49 3.08
CA ASN A 145 -35.96 33.93 3.79
C ASN A 145 -35.08 32.76 4.27
N TYR A 146 -35.65 31.55 4.38
CA TYR A 146 -34.94 30.35 4.86
C TYR A 146 -34.53 29.39 3.75
N ILE A 147 -34.94 29.63 2.49
CA ILE A 147 -34.50 28.82 1.35
C ILE A 147 -33.02 29.08 1.10
N LYS A 148 -32.19 28.07 1.36
CA LYS A 148 -30.76 28.13 1.04
C LYS A 148 -30.52 27.58 -0.37
N PRO A 149 -29.70 28.25 -1.20
CA PRO A 149 -29.31 27.69 -2.49
C PRO A 149 -28.60 26.35 -2.26
N GLN A 150 -28.98 25.33 -3.03
CA GLN A 150 -28.40 24.00 -2.94
C GLN A 150 -26.90 24.10 -3.20
N LYS A 151 -26.08 23.67 -2.23
CA LYS A 151 -24.63 23.63 -2.44
C LYS A 151 -24.35 22.59 -3.52
N VAL A 152 -23.81 23.05 -4.65
CA VAL A 152 -23.47 22.21 -5.80
C VAL A 152 -22.56 21.07 -5.32
N ALA A 153 -22.84 19.85 -5.77
CA ALA A 153 -22.04 18.68 -5.43
C ALA A 153 -20.56 18.96 -5.71
N LEU A 154 -19.72 18.83 -4.68
CA LEU A 154 -18.29 19.06 -4.81
C LEU A 154 -17.69 17.86 -5.52
N LYS A 155 -17.14 18.11 -6.71
CA LYS A 155 -16.31 17.15 -7.44
C LYS A 155 -14.90 17.19 -6.86
N LYS A 156 -14.40 16.05 -6.42
CA LYS A 156 -13.00 15.90 -6.01
C LYS A 156 -12.36 14.75 -6.78
N THR A 157 -11.18 15.01 -7.34
CA THR A 157 -10.34 13.97 -7.91
C THR A 157 -9.61 13.24 -6.78
N VAL A 158 -9.71 11.92 -6.78
CA VAL A 158 -9.01 11.00 -5.87
C VAL A 158 -8.36 9.88 -6.68
N PHE A 159 -7.45 9.14 -6.07
CA PHE A 159 -6.76 8.01 -6.69
C PHE A 159 -7.23 6.72 -6.03
N SER A 160 -7.79 5.80 -6.80
CA SER A 160 -8.11 4.46 -6.31
C SER A 160 -6.97 3.49 -6.57
N SER A 161 -6.60 2.69 -5.57
CA SER A 161 -5.68 1.56 -5.78
C SER A 161 -6.38 0.49 -6.61
N ALA A 162 -5.82 0.14 -7.76
CA ALA A 162 -6.35 -0.96 -8.57
C ALA A 162 -6.06 -2.34 -7.92
N VAL A 163 -5.19 -2.37 -6.91
CA VAL A 163 -4.82 -3.57 -6.17
C VAL A 163 -5.77 -3.82 -4.99
N THR A 164 -6.03 -2.80 -4.17
CA THR A 164 -6.82 -2.93 -2.92
C THR A 164 -8.19 -2.27 -2.97
N GLY A 165 -8.46 -1.40 -3.94
CA GLY A 165 -9.69 -0.61 -4.03
C GLY A 165 -9.77 0.59 -3.09
N LYS A 166 -8.77 0.81 -2.23
CA LYS A 166 -8.71 1.97 -1.32
C LYS A 166 -8.59 3.28 -2.09
N LEU A 167 -9.14 4.36 -1.54
CA LEU A 167 -9.06 5.72 -2.09
C LEU A 167 -7.98 6.54 -1.38
N PHE A 168 -7.22 7.30 -2.15
CA PHE A 168 -6.10 8.11 -1.71
C PHE A 168 -6.18 9.52 -2.29
N ALA A 169 -5.59 10.48 -1.59
CA ALA A 169 -5.60 11.88 -2.01
C ALA A 169 -4.61 12.16 -3.15
N ASN A 170 -3.52 11.42 -3.25
CA ASN A 170 -2.48 11.60 -4.27
C ASN A 170 -1.88 10.25 -4.70
N LYS A 171 -1.13 10.23 -5.80
CA LYS A 171 -0.51 9.00 -6.33
C LYS A 171 0.56 8.41 -5.40
N GLN A 172 1.38 9.25 -4.78
CA GLN A 172 2.47 8.81 -3.89
C GLN A 172 1.96 7.96 -2.74
N THR A 173 0.87 8.38 -2.08
CA THR A 173 0.26 7.60 -0.99
C THR A 173 -0.29 6.25 -1.45
N VAL A 174 -0.70 6.11 -2.72
CA VAL A 174 -1.06 4.80 -3.29
C VAL A 174 0.17 3.90 -3.40
N VAL A 175 1.29 4.45 -3.88
CA VAL A 175 2.54 3.71 -4.06
C VAL A 175 3.11 3.28 -2.70
N GLU A 176 3.08 4.17 -1.71
CA GLU A 176 3.53 3.88 -0.34
C GLU A 176 2.70 2.77 0.31
N ASP A 177 1.36 2.85 0.27
CA ASP A 177 0.47 1.77 0.77
C ASP A 177 0.73 0.45 0.04
N PHE A 178 0.93 0.50 -1.29
CA PHE A 178 1.26 -0.67 -2.09
C PHE A 178 2.58 -1.32 -1.64
N VAL A 179 3.66 -0.54 -1.51
CA VAL A 179 4.97 -1.06 -1.11
C VAL A 179 4.93 -1.62 0.30
N GLN A 180 4.23 -0.97 1.23
CA GLN A 180 4.18 -1.36 2.63
C GLN A 180 3.34 -2.64 2.87
N HIS A 181 2.24 -2.81 2.12
CA HIS A 181 1.26 -3.85 2.43
C HIS A 181 1.20 -4.98 1.40
N MET A 182 1.64 -4.75 0.16
CA MET A 182 1.51 -5.74 -0.92
C MET A 182 2.83 -6.38 -1.31
N LEU A 183 3.95 -5.79 -0.90
CA LEU A 183 5.29 -6.27 -1.22
C LEU A 183 5.98 -6.85 0.01
N LYS A 184 6.66 -7.98 -0.19
CA LYS A 184 7.57 -8.56 0.81
C LYS A 184 8.97 -8.61 0.21
N SER A 185 9.92 -7.92 0.84
CA SER A 185 11.34 -8.03 0.47
C SER A 185 11.88 -9.40 0.84
N ILE A 186 12.67 -9.99 -0.05
CA ILE A 186 13.38 -11.25 0.21
C ILE A 186 14.83 -11.16 -0.28
N PRO A 187 15.80 -11.82 0.38
CA PRO A 187 17.15 -11.97 -0.14
C PRO A 187 17.17 -12.78 -1.44
N LEU A 188 18.13 -12.51 -2.32
CA LEU A 188 18.30 -13.28 -3.56
C LEU A 188 18.56 -14.76 -3.29
N ALA A 189 19.33 -15.05 -2.22
CA ALA A 189 19.61 -16.41 -1.79
C ALA A 189 18.34 -17.21 -1.43
N GLU A 190 17.26 -16.54 -1.02
CA GLU A 190 16.01 -17.21 -0.68
C GLU A 190 15.12 -17.45 -1.90
N VAL A 191 15.33 -16.74 -3.02
CA VAL A 191 14.48 -16.82 -4.22
C VAL A 191 14.32 -18.26 -4.73
N PRO A 192 15.37 -19.09 -4.87
CA PRO A 192 15.21 -20.47 -5.34
C PRO A 192 14.36 -21.36 -4.43
N SER A 193 14.29 -21.05 -3.14
CA SER A 193 13.48 -21.82 -2.17
C SER A 193 11.98 -21.48 -2.21
N GLN A 194 11.61 -20.40 -2.91
CA GLN A 194 10.24 -19.87 -2.95
C GLN A 194 9.36 -20.55 -4.00
N ASN A 195 9.26 -21.89 -3.98
CA ASN A 195 8.53 -22.72 -4.97
C ASN A 195 7.05 -22.36 -5.18
N ARG A 196 6.44 -21.59 -4.26
CA ARG A 196 5.04 -21.15 -4.35
C ARG A 196 4.85 -19.90 -5.21
N TYR A 197 5.94 -19.29 -5.66
CA TYR A 197 5.95 -18.02 -6.37
C TYR A 197 6.64 -18.17 -7.72
N GLU A 198 6.08 -17.53 -8.74
CA GLU A 198 6.69 -17.48 -10.06
C GLU A 198 7.75 -16.38 -10.10
N ILE A 199 8.88 -16.59 -10.79
CA ILE A 199 9.88 -15.55 -11.00
C ILE A 199 9.53 -14.79 -12.28
N GLN A 200 9.66 -13.45 -12.26
CA GLN A 200 9.55 -12.64 -13.48
C GLN A 200 10.54 -13.13 -14.54
N GLU A 201 10.10 -13.29 -15.79
CA GLU A 201 10.91 -13.92 -16.84
C GLU A 201 12.28 -13.27 -17.05
N ASP A 202 12.34 -11.94 -17.09
CA ASP A 202 13.61 -11.22 -17.28
C ASP A 202 14.53 -11.39 -16.06
N PHE A 203 13.95 -11.52 -14.87
CA PHE A 203 14.71 -11.77 -13.66
C PHE A 203 15.21 -13.22 -13.59
N LEU A 204 14.38 -14.18 -14.03
CA LEU A 204 14.77 -15.58 -14.15
C LEU A 204 15.93 -15.74 -15.13
N LYS A 205 15.83 -15.15 -16.32
CA LYS A 205 16.92 -15.14 -17.32
C LYS A 205 18.20 -14.56 -16.74
N PHE A 206 18.10 -13.46 -16.00
CA PHE A 206 19.25 -12.87 -15.32
C PHE A 206 19.91 -13.87 -14.35
N ILE A 207 19.12 -14.59 -13.54
CA ILE A 207 19.63 -15.60 -12.60
C ILE A 207 20.30 -16.76 -13.37
N GLU A 208 19.64 -17.28 -14.41
CA GLU A 208 20.15 -18.38 -15.24
C GLU A 208 21.47 -18.01 -15.96
N GLU A 209 21.60 -16.77 -16.42
CA GLU A 209 22.84 -16.29 -17.05
C GLU A 209 24.01 -16.25 -16.09
N HIS A 210 23.76 -15.93 -14.81
CA HIS A 210 24.79 -15.80 -13.79
C HIS A 210 25.07 -17.11 -13.05
N LEU A 211 24.14 -18.07 -12.99
CA LEU A 211 24.33 -19.39 -12.38
C LEU A 211 25.08 -20.40 -13.27
N LYS A 212 25.75 -19.94 -14.34
CA LYS A 212 26.60 -20.80 -15.17
C LYS A 212 27.89 -21.18 -14.44
N GLU A 213 28.34 -22.41 -14.65
CA GLU A 213 29.57 -22.97 -14.04
C GLU A 213 30.79 -22.06 -14.22
N THR A 214 30.94 -21.43 -15.40
CA THR A 214 32.02 -20.49 -15.69
C THR A 214 32.02 -19.25 -14.79
N GLN A 215 30.84 -18.80 -14.35
CA GLN A 215 30.71 -17.62 -13.47
C GLN A 215 30.96 -18.00 -12.01
N ILE A 216 30.47 -19.18 -11.60
CA ILE A 216 30.67 -19.72 -10.25
C ILE A 216 32.16 -20.05 -10.03
N SER A 217 32.80 -20.73 -10.98
CA SER A 217 34.25 -21.02 -10.94
C SER A 217 35.07 -19.73 -10.86
N SER A 218 34.75 -18.71 -11.67
CA SER A 218 35.42 -17.40 -11.57
C SER A 218 35.22 -16.73 -10.21
N PHE A 219 34.08 -16.94 -9.55
CA PHE A 219 33.85 -16.44 -8.19
C PHE A 219 34.70 -17.20 -7.16
N VAL A 220 34.76 -18.53 -7.23
CA VAL A 220 35.59 -19.34 -6.34
C VAL A 220 37.07 -18.98 -6.49
N GLU A 221 37.54 -18.82 -7.74
CA GLU A 221 38.90 -18.38 -8.04
C GLU A 221 39.18 -17.00 -7.43
N ALA A 222 38.26 -16.03 -7.61
CA ALA A 222 38.42 -14.70 -7.02
C ALA A 222 38.43 -14.74 -5.48
N MET A 223 37.59 -15.57 -4.86
CA MET A 223 37.54 -15.75 -3.40
C MET A 223 38.82 -16.42 -2.86
N SER A 224 39.43 -17.34 -3.61
CA SER A 224 40.67 -18.02 -3.22
C SER A 224 41.87 -17.09 -3.06
N GLN A 225 41.84 -15.91 -3.68
CA GLN A 225 42.89 -14.90 -3.58
C GLN A 225 42.93 -14.21 -2.20
N TYR A 226 41.88 -14.37 -1.38
CA TYR A 226 41.76 -13.76 -0.07
C TYR A 226 41.93 -14.82 1.04
N PRO A 227 43.00 -14.76 1.85
CA PRO A 227 43.29 -15.75 2.89
C PRO A 227 42.17 -15.93 3.91
N GLU A 228 41.39 -14.89 4.17
CA GLU A 228 40.27 -14.89 5.10
C GLU A 228 39.07 -15.74 4.66
N PHE A 229 38.99 -16.10 3.37
CA PHE A 229 37.95 -16.98 2.83
C PHE A 229 38.42 -18.41 2.57
N SER A 230 39.71 -18.70 2.76
CA SER A 230 40.34 -20.01 2.50
C SER A 230 39.56 -21.20 3.05
N LYS A 231 39.10 -21.10 4.31
CA LYS A 231 38.31 -22.16 4.97
C LYS A 231 36.98 -22.45 4.26
N TYR A 232 36.31 -21.44 3.74
CA TYR A 232 35.03 -21.59 3.05
C TYR A 232 35.24 -22.14 1.63
N VAL A 233 36.25 -21.63 0.92
CA VAL A 233 36.62 -22.13 -0.41
C VAL A 233 36.99 -23.61 -0.37
N ALA A 234 37.80 -24.04 0.61
CA ALA A 234 38.13 -25.45 0.80
C ALA A 234 36.88 -26.31 1.02
N SER A 235 35.95 -25.86 1.89
CA SER A 235 34.70 -26.55 2.15
C SER A 235 33.84 -26.73 0.89
N TRP A 236 33.78 -25.73 0.02
CA TRP A 236 32.99 -25.81 -1.22
C TRP A 236 33.59 -26.75 -2.25
N LEU A 237 34.94 -26.80 -2.34
CA LEU A 237 35.63 -27.73 -3.24
C LEU A 237 35.48 -29.18 -2.74
N GLU A 238 35.59 -29.41 -1.44
CA GLU A 238 35.38 -30.74 -0.84
C GLU A 238 33.93 -31.23 -0.99
N GLU A 239 32.94 -30.34 -0.90
CA GLU A 239 31.52 -30.67 -1.13
C GLU A 239 31.27 -31.07 -2.60
N GLY A 240 31.87 -30.36 -3.57
CA GLY A 240 31.75 -30.71 -4.99
C GLY A 240 32.36 -32.08 -5.33
N GLU A 241 33.54 -32.40 -4.78
CA GLU A 241 34.19 -33.70 -5.00
C GLU A 241 33.39 -34.88 -4.42
N GLN A 242 32.62 -34.65 -3.34
CA GLN A 242 31.76 -35.67 -2.74
C GLN A 242 30.47 -35.91 -3.54
N GLU A 243 29.90 -34.86 -4.16
CA GLU A 243 28.74 -34.98 -5.04
C GLU A 243 29.10 -35.72 -6.34
N ASP A 244 30.22 -35.36 -6.96
CA ASP A 244 30.72 -36.04 -8.18
C ASP A 244 31.02 -37.53 -7.94
N ALA A 245 31.49 -37.89 -6.75
CA ALA A 245 31.76 -39.27 -6.37
C ALA A 245 30.50 -40.08 -6.01
N ALA A 246 29.37 -39.42 -5.72
CA ALA A 246 28.09 -40.06 -5.40
C ALA A 246 27.20 -40.29 -6.63
N GLU A 247 27.41 -39.52 -7.71
CA GLU A 247 26.69 -39.66 -8.98
C GLU A 247 27.38 -40.56 -10.02
N GLY A 248 28.62 -40.99 -9.77
CA GLY A 248 29.41 -41.91 -10.62
C GLY A 248 29.29 -43.39 -10.23
#